data_AF-A0A428GWS6-F1
#
_entry.id   AF-A0A428GWS6-F1
#
_cell.length_a   1.000
_cell.length_b   1.000
_cell.length_c   1.000
_cell.angle_alpha   90.00
_cell.angle_beta   90.00
_cell.angle_gamma   90.00
#
_symmetry.space_group_name_H-M   'P 1'
#
loop_
_entity.id
_entity.type
_entity.pdbx_description
1 polymer ?
#
loop_
_entity_poly.entity_id
_entity_poly.type
_entity_poly.pdbx_seq_one_letter_code
_entity_poly.pdbx_strand_id
1 'polypeptide(L)'
;MRNYIHVLDLAKGHVLAVKHNLEHKGTAVFNLGTGTGYSVLDMVKAFECENGVKIPYVIKERRPGDVATCYADPNKAYLVLGWKAEKNLQDMVRDLWRWQRLNPNGYEVKK
;
A
#
# COMPACT_ATOMS: atom_id res chain seq x y z
N MET A 1 -13.92 0.25 0.63
CA MET A 1 -12.75 0.40 -0.24
C MET A 1 -11.63 1.09 0.52
N ARG A 2 -10.39 0.66 0.26
CA ARG A 2 -9.16 1.22 0.84
C ARG A 2 -8.16 1.45 -0.28
N ASN A 3 -7.35 2.49 -0.18
CA ASN A 3 -6.23 2.75 -1.08
C ASN A 3 -5.00 2.01 -0.56
N TYR A 4 -4.72 0.86 -1.16
CA TYR A 4 -3.49 0.11 -0.91
C TYR A 4 -2.36 0.70 -1.75
N ILE A 5 -1.19 0.85 -1.12
CA ILE A 5 0.03 1.40 -1.71
C ILE A 5 1.20 0.47 -1.39
N HIS A 6 2.06 0.25 -2.37
CA HIS A 6 3.25 -0.57 -2.18
C HIS A 6 4.25 0.13 -1.24
N VAL A 7 4.80 -0.60 -0.27
CA VAL A 7 5.68 -0.03 0.77
C VAL A 7 6.91 0.67 0.19
N LEU A 8 7.47 0.16 -0.90
CA LEU A 8 8.59 0.81 -1.60
C LEU A 8 8.22 2.15 -2.23
N ASP A 9 7.01 2.30 -2.77
CA ASP A 9 6.55 3.58 -3.32
C ASP A 9 6.32 4.60 -2.21
N LEU A 10 5.78 4.14 -1.07
CA LEU A 10 5.67 4.96 0.14
C LEU A 10 7.05 5.42 0.63
N ALA A 11 8.05 4.52 0.66
CA ALA A 11 9.42 4.85 1.05
C ALA A 11 10.07 5.89 0.10
N LYS A 12 9.92 5.71 -1.22
CA LYS A 12 10.36 6.71 -2.22
C LYS A 12 9.72 8.08 -1.98
N GLY A 13 8.44 8.11 -1.59
CA GLY A 13 7.72 9.34 -1.26
C GLY A 13 8.37 10.12 -0.12
N HIS A 14 8.88 9.43 0.91
CA HIS A 14 9.61 10.07 2.00
C HIS A 14 10.93 10.69 1.52
N VAL A 15 11.68 10.01 0.66
CA VAL A 15 12.93 10.54 0.09
C VAL A 15 12.66 11.83 -0.68
N LEU A 16 11.61 11.87 -1.50
CA LEU A 16 11.23 13.08 -2.24
C LEU A 16 10.74 14.20 -1.32
N ALA A 17 9.98 13.87 -0.27
CA ALA A 17 9.55 14.86 0.72
C ALA A 17 10.74 15.50 1.46
N VAL A 18 11.74 14.70 1.83
CA VAL A 18 12.98 15.23 2.44
C VAL A 18 13.72 16.14 1.47
N LYS A 19 13.90 15.74 0.21
CA LYS A 19 14.53 16.59 -0.82
C LYS A 19 13.79 17.92 -0.98
N HIS A 20 12.48 17.89 -1.10
CA HIS A 20 11.66 19.09 -1.17
C HIS A 20 11.87 20.00 0.06
N ASN A 21 11.93 19.43 1.25
CA ASN A 21 12.11 20.19 2.49
C ASN A 21 13.54 20.75 2.69
N LEU A 22 14.55 20.23 1.97
CA LEU A 22 15.88 20.82 1.95
C LEU A 22 15.93 22.10 1.12
N GLU A 23 15.06 22.21 0.12
CA GLU A 23 15.00 23.34 -0.83
C GLU A 23 13.94 24.39 -0.44
N HIS A 24 12.97 24.02 0.41
CA HIS A 24 11.81 24.85 0.77
C HIS A 24 11.71 25.01 2.28
N LYS A 25 11.21 26.18 2.73
CA LYS A 25 10.93 26.44 4.14
C LYS A 25 9.44 26.28 4.44
N GLY A 26 9.11 25.90 5.67
CA GLY A 26 7.74 25.82 6.17
C GLY A 26 7.26 24.38 6.33
N THR A 27 5.94 24.19 6.25
CA THR A 27 5.30 22.88 6.45
C THR A 27 4.40 22.58 5.27
N ALA A 28 4.52 21.36 4.74
CA ALA A 28 3.64 20.85 3.69
C ALA A 28 3.14 19.46 4.05
N VAL A 29 1.84 19.24 3.82
CA VAL A 29 1.18 17.95 4.01
C VAL A 29 0.85 17.36 2.64
N PHE A 30 1.15 16.07 2.46
CA PHE A 30 0.95 15.35 1.20
C PHE A 30 0.23 14.02 1.46
N ASN A 31 -0.71 13.69 0.58
CA ASN A 31 -1.28 12.34 0.54
C ASN A 31 -0.36 11.43 -0.28
N LEU A 32 0.06 10.32 0.29
CA LEU A 32 0.79 9.26 -0.40
C LEU A 32 -0.14 8.06 -0.59
N GLY A 33 -0.68 7.91 -1.79
CA GLY A 33 -1.56 6.82 -2.17
C GLY A 33 -1.68 6.70 -3.68
N THR A 34 -2.34 5.66 -4.17
CA THR A 34 -2.43 5.38 -5.61
C THR A 34 -3.56 6.17 -6.31
N GLY A 35 -4.56 6.64 -5.57
CA GLY A 35 -5.82 7.16 -6.14
C GLY A 35 -6.87 6.07 -6.37
N THR A 36 -6.45 4.80 -6.33
CA THR A 36 -7.30 3.65 -6.64
C THR A 36 -7.76 2.98 -5.34
N GLY A 37 -9.07 2.81 -5.20
CA GLY A 37 -9.67 2.07 -4.09
C GLY A 37 -9.90 0.60 -4.44
N TYR A 38 -9.45 -0.30 -3.59
CA TYR A 38 -9.76 -1.73 -3.69
C TYR A 38 -10.67 -2.16 -2.53
N SER A 39 -11.53 -3.14 -2.78
CA SER A 39 -12.28 -3.83 -1.73
C SER A 39 -11.44 -4.91 -1.06
N VAL A 40 -11.93 -5.43 0.06
CA VAL A 40 -11.33 -6.61 0.72
C VAL A 40 -11.34 -7.82 -0.21
N LEU A 41 -12.41 -7.99 -1.01
CA LEU A 41 -12.52 -9.12 -1.93
C LEU A 41 -11.57 -8.96 -3.13
N ASP A 42 -11.26 -7.75 -3.56
CA ASP A 42 -10.27 -7.52 -4.63
C ASP A 42 -8.86 -7.93 -4.18
N MET A 43 -8.51 -7.61 -2.92
CA MET A 43 -7.25 -8.09 -2.32
C MET A 43 -7.18 -9.62 -2.26
N VAL A 44 -8.26 -10.27 -1.81
CA VAL A 44 -8.32 -11.75 -1.74
C VAL A 44 -8.16 -12.34 -3.14
N LYS A 45 -8.90 -11.84 -4.14
CA LYS A 45 -8.82 -12.33 -5.53
C LYS A 45 -7.42 -12.13 -6.13
N ALA A 46 -6.81 -10.97 -5.92
CA ALA A 46 -5.45 -10.71 -6.39
C ALA A 46 -4.46 -11.70 -5.75
N PHE A 47 -4.62 -11.98 -4.45
CA PHE A 47 -3.80 -12.96 -3.74
C PHE A 47 -3.99 -14.39 -4.25
N GLU A 48 -5.24 -14.81 -4.51
CA GLU A 48 -5.49 -16.12 -5.10
C GLU A 48 -4.88 -16.25 -6.50
N CYS A 49 -5.04 -15.20 -7.33
CA CYS A 49 -4.56 -15.18 -8.72
C CYS A 49 -3.04 -15.24 -8.81
N GLU A 50 -2.32 -14.37 -8.10
CA GLU A 50 -0.86 -14.28 -8.19
C GLU A 50 -0.15 -15.50 -7.58
N ASN A 51 -0.76 -16.11 -6.56
CA ASN A 51 -0.10 -17.15 -5.77
C ASN A 51 -0.62 -18.56 -6.06
N GLY A 52 -1.68 -18.70 -6.87
CA GLY A 52 -2.24 -20.00 -7.24
C GLY A 52 -2.85 -20.77 -6.07
N VAL A 53 -3.31 -20.07 -5.03
CA VAL A 53 -3.87 -20.65 -3.80
C VAL A 53 -5.31 -20.21 -3.60
N LYS A 54 -6.11 -21.01 -2.90
CA LYS A 54 -7.44 -20.62 -2.44
C LYS A 54 -7.40 -20.14 -1.01
N ILE A 55 -8.03 -18.99 -0.75
CA ILE A 55 -8.06 -18.37 0.58
C ILE A 55 -9.48 -18.52 1.14
N PRO A 56 -9.69 -19.38 2.14
CA PRO A 56 -10.99 -19.47 2.79
C PRO A 56 -11.27 -18.19 3.60
N TYR A 57 -12.47 -17.65 3.45
CA TYR A 57 -12.94 -16.51 4.25
C TYR A 57 -14.43 -16.68 4.59
N VAL A 58 -14.88 -15.97 5.63
CA VAL A 58 -16.28 -15.88 6.01
C VAL A 58 -16.67 -14.41 6.15
N ILE A 59 -17.88 -14.06 5.71
CA ILE A 59 -18.41 -12.71 5.92
C ILE A 59 -18.91 -12.60 7.36
N LYS A 60 -18.42 -11.59 8.09
CA LYS A 60 -18.83 -11.26 9.45
C LYS A 60 -19.43 -9.87 9.51
N GLU A 61 -20.01 -9.53 10.66
CA GLU A 61 -20.53 -8.20 10.94
C GLU A 61 -19.45 -7.11 10.77
N ARG A 62 -19.90 -5.88 10.50
CA ARG A 62 -18.99 -4.74 10.36
C ARG A 62 -18.26 -4.49 11.67
N ARG A 63 -16.93 -4.31 11.58
CA ARG A 63 -16.13 -3.88 12.72
C ARG A 63 -16.48 -2.42 13.07
N PRO A 64 -16.81 -2.11 14.34
CA PRO A 64 -17.11 -0.75 14.76
C PRO A 64 -15.98 0.22 14.40
N GLY A 65 -16.33 1.40 13.87
CA GLY A 65 -15.38 2.43 13.45
C GLY A 65 -14.81 2.28 12.03
N ASP A 66 -15.12 1.19 11.30
CA ASP A 66 -14.68 1.06 9.90
C ASP A 66 -15.50 1.94 8.94
N VAL A 67 -14.83 2.91 8.32
CA VAL A 67 -15.40 3.73 7.24
C VAL A 67 -15.60 2.90 5.97
N ALA A 68 -16.67 3.14 5.22
CA ALA A 68 -17.01 2.38 4.01
C ALA A 68 -15.98 2.56 2.88
N THR A 69 -15.51 3.78 2.61
CA THR A 69 -14.55 4.11 1.56
C THR A 69 -13.53 5.13 2.05
N CYS A 70 -12.25 4.90 1.74
CA CYS A 70 -11.19 5.86 2.01
C CYS A 70 -10.09 5.65 0.96
N TYR A 71 -9.88 6.66 0.10
CA TYR A 71 -8.81 6.67 -0.88
C TYR A 71 -8.24 8.07 -1.01
N ALA A 72 -6.91 8.14 -1.19
CA ALA A 72 -6.20 9.41 -1.34
C ALA A 72 -6.44 10.06 -2.71
N ASP A 73 -6.44 11.39 -2.75
CA ASP A 73 -6.09 12.15 -3.94
C ASP A 73 -4.57 12.44 -3.91
N PRO A 74 -3.76 11.82 -4.79
CA PRO A 74 -2.30 11.99 -4.82
C PRO A 74 -1.84 13.17 -5.70
N ASN A 75 -2.73 13.97 -6.29
CA ASN A 75 -2.38 15.01 -7.26
C ASN A 75 -1.34 16.01 -6.71
N LYS A 76 -1.48 16.43 -5.46
CA LYS A 76 -0.50 17.33 -4.83
C LYS A 76 0.90 16.71 -4.76
N ALA A 77 1.00 15.43 -4.41
CA ALA A 77 2.29 14.74 -4.32
C ALA A 77 2.92 14.59 -5.72
N TYR A 78 2.11 14.35 -6.76
CA TYR A 78 2.59 14.32 -8.13
C TYR A 78 3.10 15.68 -8.61
N LEU A 79 2.29 16.73 -8.47
CA LEU A 79 2.61 18.07 -8.99
C LEU A 79 3.79 18.72 -8.25
N VAL A 80 3.90 18.53 -6.93
CA VAL A 80 4.90 19.23 -6.11
C VAL A 80 6.16 18.40 -5.88
N LEU A 81 6.02 17.09 -5.62
CA LEU A 81 7.17 16.22 -5.32
C LEU A 81 7.64 15.43 -6.54
N GLY A 82 6.90 15.45 -7.66
CA GLY A 82 7.11 14.51 -8.76
C GLY A 82 6.82 13.06 -8.38
N TRP A 83 6.11 12.82 -7.27
CA TRP A 83 5.89 11.49 -6.73
C TRP A 83 4.64 10.85 -7.33
N LYS A 84 4.75 9.59 -7.75
CA LYS A 84 3.63 8.75 -8.17
C LYS A 84 3.90 7.31 -7.74
N ALA A 85 2.87 6.61 -7.28
CA ALA A 85 2.97 5.17 -7.05
C ALA A 85 3.11 4.44 -8.41
N GLU A 86 4.09 3.55 -8.50
CA GLU A 86 4.43 2.82 -9.72
C GLU A 86 3.94 1.37 -9.69
N LYS A 87 3.80 0.81 -8.48
CA LYS A 87 3.41 -0.58 -8.26
C LYS A 87 1.90 -0.73 -8.17
N ASN A 88 1.39 -1.76 -8.83
CA ASN A 88 -0.04 -2.09 -8.83
C ASN A 88 -0.39 -3.11 -7.74
N LEU A 89 -1.65 -3.56 -7.72
CA LEU A 89 -2.16 -4.52 -6.75
C LEU A 89 -1.45 -5.88 -6.83
N GLN A 90 -1.19 -6.34 -8.04
CA GLN A 90 -0.52 -7.60 -8.32
C GLN A 90 0.92 -7.57 -7.81
N ASP A 91 1.65 -6.48 -8.04
CA ASP A 91 3.00 -6.28 -7.51
C ASP A 91 3.02 -6.34 -5.98
N MET A 92 2.08 -5.64 -5.32
CA MET A 92 1.94 -5.65 -3.86
C MET A 92 1.75 -7.05 -3.30
N VAL A 93 0.84 -7.81 -3.90
CA VAL A 93 0.52 -9.18 -3.49
C VAL A 93 1.69 -10.13 -3.74
N ARG A 94 2.31 -10.07 -4.93
CA ARG A 94 3.45 -10.91 -5.31
C ARG A 94 4.61 -10.72 -4.35
N ASP A 95 4.97 -9.47 -4.07
CA ASP A 95 6.12 -9.14 -3.23
C ASP A 95 5.84 -9.48 -1.75
N LEU A 96 4.60 -9.27 -1.28
CA LEU A 96 4.14 -9.72 0.04
C LEU A 96 4.25 -11.25 0.18
N TRP A 97 3.76 -12.01 -0.81
CA TRP A 97 3.79 -13.46 -0.74
C TRP A 97 5.21 -14.01 -0.86
N ARG A 98 6.04 -13.43 -1.72
CA ARG A 98 7.47 -13.77 -1.80
C ARG A 98 8.14 -13.60 -0.43
N TRP A 99 7.89 -12.48 0.25
CA TRP A 99 8.42 -12.25 1.59
C TRP A 99 7.92 -13.31 2.58
N GLN A 100 6.60 -13.54 2.67
CA GLN A 100 6.02 -14.49 3.62
C GLN A 100 6.48 -15.93 3.37
N ARG A 101 6.63 -16.35 2.11
CA ARG A 101 7.09 -17.70 1.74
C ARG A 101 8.54 -17.93 2.11
N LEU A 102 9.40 -16.93 1.95
CA LEU A 102 10.82 -17.03 2.29
C LEU A 102 11.07 -16.84 3.79
N ASN A 103 10.13 -16.20 4.50
CA ASN A 103 10.25 -15.86 5.92
C ASN A 103 8.96 -16.27 6.65
N PRO A 104 8.65 -17.57 6.74
CA PRO A 104 7.39 -18.04 7.33
C PRO A 104 7.19 -17.58 8.78
N ASN A 105 8.29 -17.42 9.52
CA ASN A 105 8.31 -16.93 10.91
C ASN A 105 8.81 -15.46 11.01
N GLY A 106 8.76 -14.70 9.92
CA GLY A 106 9.23 -13.31 9.89
C GLY A 106 10.74 -13.19 10.12
N TYR A 107 11.15 -12.18 10.88
CA TYR A 107 12.57 -11.85 11.14
C TYR A 107 13.21 -12.66 12.28
N GLU A 108 12.59 -13.75 12.74
CA GLU A 108 13.18 -14.56 13.81
C GLU A 108 14.60 -15.02 13.44
N VAL A 109 15.57 -14.58 14.23
CA VAL A 109 16.95 -15.04 14.17
C VAL A 109 16.99 -16.38 14.90
N LYS A 110 17.44 -17.46 14.24
CA LYS A 110 17.75 -18.72 14.93
C LYS A 110 18.68 -18.39 16.10
N LYS A 111 18.19 -18.56 17.34
CA LYS A 111 19.02 -18.50 18.55
C LYS A 111 19.95 -19.70 18.61
#